data_AF-A0AAV5A1H0-F1
#
_entry.id   AF-A0AAV5A1H0-F1
#
_cell.length_a   1.000
_cell.length_b   1.000
_cell.length_c   1.000
_cell.angle_alpha   90.00
_cell.angle_beta   90.00
_cell.angle_gamma   90.00
#
_symmetry.space_group_name_H-M   'P 1'
#
loop_
_entity.id
_entity.type
_entity.pdbx_description
1 polymer ?
#
loop_
_entity_poly.entity_id
_entity_poly.type
_entity_poly.pdbx_seq_one_letter_code
_entity_poly.pdbx_strand_id
1 'polypeptide(L)'
;MIDLKLYLGEAVLATMFGVFIGPHMTNIIDPRSWANGSPTVVNSITLEVMRIALAIGLFAIGVELPKAYLAVHWKSLAIVVIPTMAFGWIVSAGFIFWLFPGLTYISSLCISACLTPTDPILAVAITSGTFAVKHVPVNIRHLIAAESAANDGLAYPFLSISIYLATKASTHDQTGYWFLAVCLYEVVFGTLLGACLGIGFSRLMGFAKRKGLIDRESYVVQYIALAFLTIGIAILLNSDDLLAAFAAGMYIL
;
A
#
# COMPACT_ATOMS: atom_id res chain seq x y z
N MET A 1 -18.35 -17.61 4.25
CA MET A 1 -19.37 -18.33 3.44
C MET A 1 -20.63 -17.48 3.22
N ILE A 2 -20.49 -16.15 3.10
CA ILE A 2 -21.59 -15.20 2.83
C ILE A 2 -21.34 -14.45 1.52
N ASP A 3 -20.07 -14.30 1.11
CA ASP A 3 -19.65 -13.55 -0.08
C ASP A 3 -20.12 -14.12 -1.42
N LEU A 4 -20.52 -15.41 -1.47
CA LEU A 4 -20.78 -16.08 -2.75
C LEU A 4 -22.18 -15.86 -3.34
N LYS A 5 -23.14 -15.24 -2.62
CA LYS A 5 -24.53 -15.08 -3.10
C LYS A 5 -24.96 -13.65 -3.42
N LEU A 6 -24.26 -12.63 -2.92
CA LEU A 6 -24.73 -11.25 -3.00
C LEU A 6 -23.97 -10.36 -3.98
N TYR A 7 -22.90 -10.84 -4.64
CA TYR A 7 -22.05 -10.04 -5.55
C TYR A 7 -21.62 -8.67 -4.96
N LEU A 8 -21.63 -8.54 -3.63
CA LEU A 8 -21.20 -7.35 -2.91
C LEU A 8 -19.71 -7.48 -2.63
N GLY A 9 -18.94 -6.44 -2.96
CA GLY A 9 -17.50 -6.42 -2.66
C GLY A 9 -17.25 -6.44 -1.15
N GLU A 10 -16.20 -7.15 -0.73
CA GLU A 10 -15.80 -7.31 0.68
C GLU A 10 -15.62 -5.97 1.40
N ALA A 11 -15.14 -4.94 0.70
CA ALA A 11 -14.97 -3.59 1.25
C ALA A 11 -16.30 -2.95 1.70
N VAL A 12 -17.39 -3.16 0.97
CA VAL A 12 -18.72 -2.61 1.33
C VAL A 12 -19.24 -3.32 2.58
N LEU A 13 -19.08 -4.66 2.64
CA LEU A 13 -19.46 -5.45 3.81
C LEU A 13 -18.64 -5.07 5.05
N ALA A 14 -17.31 -4.92 4.91
CA ALA A 14 -16.43 -4.49 5.98
C ALA A 14 -16.77 -3.08 6.47
N THR A 15 -17.10 -2.16 5.56
CA THR A 15 -17.53 -0.79 5.93
C THR A 15 -18.85 -0.80 6.69
N MET A 16 -19.85 -1.55 6.20
CA MET A 16 -21.15 -1.68 6.90
C MET A 16 -20.99 -2.30 8.28
N PHE A 17 -20.15 -3.34 8.39
CA PHE A 17 -19.82 -3.96 9.67
C PHE A 17 -19.13 -2.97 10.61
N GLY A 18 -18.18 -2.18 10.13
CA GLY A 18 -17.52 -1.12 10.89
C GLY A 18 -18.48 -0.04 11.38
N VAL A 19 -19.43 0.39 10.55
CA VAL A 19 -20.49 1.35 10.94
C VAL A 19 -21.41 0.75 12.00
N PHE A 20 -21.78 -0.53 11.85
CA PHE A 20 -22.64 -1.24 12.79
C PHE A 20 -21.99 -1.43 14.17
N ILE A 21 -20.72 -1.85 14.21
CA ILE A 21 -19.96 -2.03 15.46
C ILE A 21 -19.53 -0.69 16.07
N GLY A 22 -19.39 0.33 15.22
CA GLY A 22 -18.91 1.66 15.57
C GLY A 22 -19.86 2.47 16.45
N PRO A 23 -19.45 3.69 16.81
CA PRO A 23 -20.17 4.55 17.75
C PRO A 23 -21.55 5.02 17.26
N HIS A 24 -21.85 4.87 15.97
CA HIS A 24 -23.13 5.31 15.40
C HIS A 24 -24.28 4.33 15.65
N MET A 25 -24.00 3.05 15.92
CA MET A 25 -25.04 2.03 16.12
C MET A 25 -24.88 1.29 17.45
N THR A 26 -23.92 0.37 17.56
CA THR A 26 -23.78 -0.47 18.75
C THR A 26 -22.74 0.05 19.75
N ASN A 27 -21.85 0.96 19.32
CA ASN A 27 -20.81 1.58 20.14
C ASN A 27 -19.92 0.57 20.90
N ILE A 28 -19.67 -0.59 20.29
CA ILE A 28 -18.82 -1.63 20.86
C ILE A 28 -17.34 -1.28 20.66
N ILE A 29 -17.00 -0.72 19.49
CA ILE A 29 -15.66 -0.23 19.18
C ILE A 29 -15.74 1.25 18.84
N ASP A 30 -15.18 2.10 19.69
CA ASP A 30 -15.03 3.53 19.44
C ASP A 30 -13.58 3.97 19.57
N PRO A 31 -12.81 3.98 18.47
CA PRO A 31 -11.42 4.41 18.48
C PRO A 31 -11.24 5.87 18.92
N ARG A 32 -12.29 6.71 18.81
CA ARG A 32 -12.23 8.14 19.17
C ARG A 32 -12.23 8.39 20.67
N SER A 33 -12.76 7.44 21.46
CA SER A 33 -12.74 7.51 22.92
C SER A 33 -11.47 6.93 23.54
N TRP A 34 -10.61 6.29 22.73
CA TRP A 34 -9.34 5.73 23.20
C TRP A 34 -8.35 6.83 23.63
N ALA A 35 -7.29 6.44 24.31
CA ALA A 35 -6.23 7.34 24.77
C ALA A 35 -6.76 8.59 25.52
N ASN A 36 -7.77 8.38 26.37
CA ASN A 36 -8.48 9.44 27.11
C ASN A 36 -9.08 10.53 26.21
N GLY A 37 -9.48 10.19 24.99
CA GLY A 37 -10.08 11.11 24.02
C GLY A 37 -9.09 12.08 23.39
N SER A 38 -7.77 11.86 23.53
CA SER A 38 -6.74 12.70 22.91
C SER A 38 -6.71 12.48 21.38
N PRO A 39 -7.11 13.48 20.55
CA PRO A 39 -7.21 13.29 19.11
C PRO A 39 -5.85 12.99 18.46
N THR A 40 -4.76 13.52 19.01
CA THR A 40 -3.41 13.31 18.50
C THR A 40 -2.97 11.86 18.67
N VAL A 41 -3.17 11.29 19.86
CA VAL A 41 -2.79 9.90 20.15
C VAL A 41 -3.65 8.92 19.36
N VAL A 42 -4.96 9.18 19.26
CA VAL A 42 -5.87 8.38 18.44
C VAL A 42 -5.45 8.37 16.97
N ASN A 43 -5.09 9.53 16.41
CA ASN A 43 -4.62 9.61 15.03
C ASN A 43 -3.31 8.85 14.83
N SER A 44 -2.36 8.92 15.77
CA SER A 44 -1.11 8.16 15.71
C SER A 44 -1.36 6.65 15.76
N ILE A 45 -2.21 6.17 16.67
CA ILE A 45 -2.56 4.74 16.74
C ILE A 45 -3.22 4.30 15.44
N THR A 46 -4.17 5.08 14.93
CA THR A 46 -4.88 4.77 13.68
C THR A 46 -3.89 4.69 12.51
N LEU A 47 -2.96 5.64 12.42
CA LEU A 47 -1.93 5.67 11.38
C LEU A 47 -1.07 4.41 11.43
N GLU A 48 -0.52 4.05 12.59
CA GLU A 48 0.36 2.88 12.71
C GLU A 48 -0.38 1.56 12.47
N VAL A 49 -1.64 1.44 12.91
CA VAL A 49 -2.48 0.26 12.63
C VAL A 49 -2.75 0.12 11.14
N MET A 50 -3.14 1.22 10.47
CA MET A 50 -3.39 1.21 9.03
C MET A 50 -2.12 0.92 8.23
N ARG A 51 -0.99 1.51 8.64
CA ARG A 51 0.33 1.27 8.04
C ARG A 51 0.69 -0.22 8.09
N ILE A 52 0.58 -0.85 9.26
CA ILE A 52 0.86 -2.28 9.43
C ILE A 52 -0.10 -3.12 8.59
N ALA A 53 -1.40 -2.82 8.60
CA ALA A 53 -2.39 -3.56 7.83
C ALA A 53 -2.10 -3.51 6.32
N LEU A 54 -1.83 -2.32 5.78
CA LEU A 54 -1.49 -2.12 4.37
C LEU A 54 -0.18 -2.83 4.01
N ALA A 55 0.87 -2.67 4.81
CA ALA A 55 2.16 -3.29 4.54
C ALA A 55 2.09 -4.82 4.54
N ILE A 56 1.32 -5.43 5.46
CA ILE A 56 1.08 -6.88 5.46
C ILE A 56 0.28 -7.32 4.23
N GLY A 57 -0.76 -6.56 3.86
CA GLY A 57 -1.55 -6.83 2.65
C GLY A 57 -0.69 -6.79 1.38
N LEU A 58 0.14 -5.76 1.23
CA LEU A 58 1.08 -5.61 0.12
C LEU A 58 2.14 -6.71 0.12
N PHE A 59 2.68 -7.08 1.28
CA PHE A 59 3.59 -8.22 1.40
C PHE A 59 2.95 -9.52 0.91
N ALA A 60 1.69 -9.79 1.29
CA ALA A 60 0.96 -10.97 0.86
C ALA A 60 0.79 -11.03 -0.67
N ILE A 61 0.44 -9.91 -1.29
CA ILE A 61 0.36 -9.80 -2.76
C ILE A 61 1.71 -10.05 -3.40
N GLY A 62 2.79 -9.56 -2.78
CA GLY A 62 4.15 -9.84 -3.22
C GLY A 62 4.45 -11.35 -3.24
N VAL A 63 4.05 -12.08 -2.19
CA VAL A 63 4.25 -13.54 -2.12
C VAL A 63 3.45 -14.30 -3.19
N GLU A 64 2.27 -13.81 -3.57
CA GLU A 64 1.41 -14.43 -4.59
C GLU A 64 1.90 -14.22 -6.02
N LEU A 65 2.67 -13.16 -6.28
CA LEU A 65 3.19 -12.85 -7.60
C LEU A 65 4.35 -13.78 -8.00
N PRO A 66 4.57 -14.00 -9.31
CA PRO A 66 5.73 -14.73 -9.79
C PRO A 66 7.04 -14.10 -9.30
N LYS A 67 8.04 -14.93 -9.02
CA LYS A 67 9.35 -14.49 -8.53
C LYS A 67 9.92 -13.37 -9.40
N ALA A 68 10.33 -12.28 -8.75
CA ALA A 68 10.95 -11.12 -9.39
C ALA A 68 10.07 -10.45 -10.48
N TYR A 69 8.75 -10.52 -10.38
CA TYR A 69 7.83 -9.95 -11.37
C TYR A 69 8.08 -8.46 -11.65
N LEU A 70 8.26 -7.63 -10.60
CA LEU A 70 8.62 -6.21 -10.77
C LEU A 70 9.89 -6.06 -11.60
N ALA A 71 10.97 -6.77 -11.31
CA ALA A 71 12.22 -6.62 -12.05
C ALA A 71 12.12 -7.10 -13.51
N VAL A 72 11.27 -8.08 -13.81
CA VAL A 72 11.04 -8.55 -15.18
C VAL A 72 10.17 -7.55 -15.97
N HIS A 73 9.13 -7.02 -15.34
CA HIS A 73 8.11 -6.18 -16.00
C HIS A 73 8.15 -4.70 -15.61
N TRP A 74 9.24 -4.22 -14.99
CA TRP A 74 9.31 -2.86 -14.43
C TRP A 74 9.02 -1.77 -15.45
N LYS A 75 9.44 -1.95 -16.71
CA LYS A 75 9.18 -0.97 -17.78
C LYS A 75 7.69 -0.86 -18.06
N SER A 76 7.02 -2.00 -18.21
CA SER A 76 5.57 -2.05 -18.47
C SER A 76 4.79 -1.46 -17.30
N LEU A 77 5.14 -1.86 -16.07
CA LEU A 77 4.51 -1.32 -14.86
C LEU A 77 4.75 0.19 -14.73
N ALA A 78 5.98 0.67 -14.89
CA ALA A 78 6.28 2.10 -14.78
C ALA A 78 5.56 2.94 -15.85
N ILE A 79 5.47 2.46 -17.09
CA ILE A 79 4.78 3.15 -18.19
C ILE A 79 3.27 3.21 -17.94
N VAL A 80 2.68 2.23 -17.28
CA VAL A 80 1.26 2.25 -16.94
C VAL A 80 1.02 3.08 -15.69
N VAL A 81 1.70 2.76 -14.59
CA VAL A 81 1.47 3.33 -13.26
C VAL A 81 1.78 4.82 -13.20
N ILE A 82 2.99 5.25 -13.59
CA ILE A 82 3.42 6.63 -13.36
C ILE A 82 2.55 7.64 -14.12
N PRO A 83 2.28 7.47 -15.42
CA PRO A 83 1.45 8.41 -16.16
C PRO A 83 -0.01 8.36 -15.75
N THR A 84 -0.57 7.18 -15.46
CA THR A 84 -1.97 7.06 -15.03
C THR A 84 -2.19 7.70 -13.67
N MET A 85 -1.29 7.49 -12.71
CA MET A 85 -1.34 8.15 -11.41
C MET A 85 -1.17 9.67 -11.54
N ALA A 86 -0.18 10.14 -12.31
CA ALA A 86 0.06 11.57 -12.47
C ALA A 86 -1.12 12.29 -13.16
N PHE A 87 -1.68 11.69 -14.21
CA PHE A 87 -2.84 12.24 -14.90
C PHE A 87 -4.09 12.18 -14.02
N GLY A 88 -4.36 11.04 -13.39
CA GLY A 88 -5.47 10.86 -12.46
C GLY A 88 -5.42 11.86 -11.31
N TRP A 89 -4.24 12.11 -10.76
CA TRP A 89 -4.00 13.07 -9.69
C TRP A 89 -4.36 14.51 -10.10
N ILE A 90 -3.87 14.97 -11.25
CA ILE A 90 -4.15 16.33 -11.74
C ILE A 90 -5.61 16.50 -12.12
N VAL A 91 -6.17 15.54 -12.86
CA VAL A 91 -7.56 15.61 -13.34
C VAL A 91 -8.54 15.55 -12.18
N SER A 92 -8.35 14.62 -11.23
CA SER A 92 -9.22 14.50 -10.06
C SER A 92 -9.13 15.74 -9.17
N ALA A 93 -7.95 16.34 -9.02
CA ALA A 93 -7.81 17.62 -8.31
C ALA A 93 -8.58 18.75 -9.00
N GLY A 94 -8.56 18.81 -10.33
CA GLY A 94 -9.37 19.74 -11.11
C GLY A 94 -10.87 19.58 -10.89
N PHE A 95 -11.36 18.34 -10.89
CA PHE A 95 -12.77 18.05 -10.58
C PHE A 95 -13.15 18.41 -9.14
N ILE A 96 -12.30 18.08 -8.15
CA ILE A 96 -12.53 18.43 -6.74
C ILE A 96 -12.57 19.95 -6.56
N PHE A 97 -11.62 20.67 -7.17
CA PHE A 97 -11.58 22.12 -7.11
C PHE A 97 -12.84 22.76 -7.73
N TRP A 98 -13.32 22.21 -8.85
CA TRP A 98 -14.53 22.68 -9.50
C TRP A 98 -15.80 22.38 -8.68
N LEU A 99 -15.89 21.19 -8.07
CA LEU A 99 -17.05 20.75 -7.31
C LEU A 99 -17.17 21.43 -5.94
N PHE A 100 -16.03 21.76 -5.30
CA PHE A 100 -15.96 22.31 -3.95
C PHE A 100 -15.33 23.70 -3.97
N PRO A 101 -16.11 24.78 -4.20
CA PRO A 101 -15.59 26.15 -4.35
C PRO A 101 -14.91 26.73 -3.09
N GLY A 102 -14.99 26.05 -1.95
CA GLY A 102 -14.28 26.42 -0.71
C GLY A 102 -12.84 25.88 -0.61
N LEU A 103 -12.40 25.03 -1.54
CA LEU A 103 -11.06 24.44 -1.53
C LEU A 103 -10.13 25.18 -2.49
N THR A 104 -8.87 25.32 -2.09
CA THR A 104 -7.82 25.74 -3.03
C THR A 104 -7.46 24.58 -3.95
N TYR A 105 -6.88 24.88 -5.12
CA TYR A 105 -6.38 23.83 -6.01
C TYR A 105 -5.32 22.96 -5.32
N ILE A 106 -4.49 23.54 -4.45
CA ILE A 106 -3.46 22.80 -3.70
C ILE A 106 -4.10 21.84 -2.68
N SER A 107 -5.11 22.29 -1.94
CA SER A 107 -5.89 21.40 -1.06
C SER A 107 -6.57 20.27 -1.84
N SER A 108 -7.01 20.56 -3.06
CA SER A 108 -7.60 19.57 -3.97
C SER A 108 -6.56 18.55 -4.46
N LEU A 109 -5.31 18.96 -4.67
CA LEU A 109 -4.20 18.05 -4.95
C LEU A 109 -3.92 17.10 -3.78
N CYS A 110 -3.97 17.58 -2.53
CA CYS A 110 -3.81 16.71 -1.35
C CYS A 110 -4.89 15.64 -1.29
N ILE A 111 -6.16 16.02 -1.48
CA ILE A 111 -7.29 15.07 -1.47
C ILE A 111 -7.16 14.09 -2.64
N SER A 112 -6.82 14.61 -3.83
CA SER A 112 -6.61 13.80 -5.02
C SER A 112 -5.49 12.77 -4.83
N ALA A 113 -4.39 13.12 -4.15
CA ALA A 113 -3.29 12.18 -3.90
C ALA A 113 -3.73 10.96 -3.07
N CYS A 114 -4.72 11.13 -2.18
CA CYS A 114 -5.33 10.02 -1.43
C CYS A 114 -6.31 9.17 -2.27
N LEU A 115 -6.80 9.71 -3.39
CA LEU A 115 -7.75 9.03 -4.29
C LEU A 115 -7.06 8.33 -5.47
N THR A 116 -5.88 8.81 -5.88
CA THR A 116 -5.08 8.27 -6.98
C THR A 116 -4.69 6.80 -6.84
N PRO A 117 -4.18 6.30 -5.67
CA PRO A 117 -3.83 4.89 -5.55
C PRO A 117 -5.06 3.99 -5.67
N THR A 118 -4.93 2.94 -6.48
CA THR A 118 -5.99 1.96 -6.71
C THR A 118 -5.86 0.81 -5.70
N ASP A 119 -6.94 0.52 -4.97
CA ASP A 119 -6.91 -0.43 -3.87
C ASP A 119 -6.57 -1.87 -4.33
N PRO A 120 -5.44 -2.44 -3.86
CA PRO A 120 -5.09 -3.82 -4.15
C PRO A 120 -6.08 -4.84 -3.59
N ILE A 121 -6.82 -4.55 -2.52
CA ILE A 121 -7.82 -5.45 -1.95
C ILE A 121 -9.00 -5.62 -2.92
N LEU A 122 -9.47 -4.51 -3.50
CA LEU A 122 -10.49 -4.56 -4.56
C LEU A 122 -9.95 -5.23 -5.83
N ALA A 123 -8.68 -5.02 -6.15
CA ALA A 123 -8.01 -5.71 -7.26
C ALA A 123 -7.91 -7.23 -7.01
N VAL A 124 -7.65 -7.67 -5.77
CA VAL A 124 -7.66 -9.09 -5.39
C VAL A 124 -9.04 -9.70 -5.60
N ALA A 125 -10.13 -8.98 -5.31
CA ALA A 125 -11.48 -9.50 -5.55
C ALA A 125 -11.77 -9.83 -7.03
N ILE A 126 -11.12 -9.15 -7.98
CA ILE A 126 -11.26 -9.40 -9.43
C ILE A 126 -10.16 -10.28 -10.03
N THR A 127 -9.05 -10.47 -9.31
CA THR A 127 -7.90 -11.29 -9.74
C THR A 127 -7.84 -12.65 -9.03
N SER A 128 -8.59 -12.83 -7.95
CA SER A 128 -8.68 -14.04 -7.15
C SER A 128 -10.10 -14.61 -7.11
N GLY A 129 -10.23 -15.87 -6.73
CA GLY A 129 -11.52 -16.58 -6.69
C GLY A 129 -11.89 -17.31 -7.99
N THR A 130 -12.90 -18.18 -7.88
CA THR A 130 -13.30 -19.11 -8.95
C THR A 130 -13.82 -18.41 -10.21
N PHE A 131 -14.48 -17.26 -10.05
CA PHE A 131 -14.97 -16.47 -11.19
C PHE A 131 -13.83 -15.84 -11.99
N ALA A 132 -12.88 -15.18 -11.30
CA ALA A 132 -11.72 -14.53 -11.91
C ALA A 132 -10.82 -15.55 -12.61
N VAL A 133 -10.52 -16.68 -11.96
CA VAL A 133 -9.70 -17.76 -12.54
C VAL A 133 -10.30 -18.32 -13.82
N LYS A 134 -11.64 -18.31 -13.95
CA LYS A 134 -12.35 -18.83 -15.14
C LYS A 134 -12.41 -17.84 -16.30
N HIS A 135 -12.41 -16.53 -16.04
CA HIS A 135 -12.69 -15.51 -17.08
C HIS A 135 -11.53 -14.55 -17.36
N VAL A 136 -10.54 -14.43 -16.47
CA VAL A 136 -9.42 -13.49 -16.62
C VAL A 136 -8.10 -14.26 -16.75
N PRO A 137 -7.34 -14.05 -17.85
CA PRO A 137 -6.05 -14.69 -18.06
C PRO A 137 -5.07 -14.41 -16.91
N VAL A 138 -4.27 -15.41 -16.54
CA VAL A 138 -3.28 -15.36 -15.45
C VAL A 138 -2.37 -14.12 -15.55
N ASN A 139 -1.89 -13.80 -16.74
CA ASN A 139 -0.98 -12.66 -16.96
C ASN A 139 -1.64 -11.31 -16.64
N ILE A 140 -2.93 -11.15 -16.95
CA ILE A 140 -3.69 -9.94 -16.64
C ILE A 140 -3.93 -9.84 -15.13
N ARG A 141 -4.20 -10.98 -14.47
CA ARG A 141 -4.37 -11.03 -13.01
C ARG A 141 -3.10 -10.61 -12.27
N HIS A 142 -1.95 -11.12 -12.69
CA HIS A 142 -0.66 -10.71 -12.12
C HIS A 142 -0.33 -9.23 -12.41
N LEU A 143 -0.64 -8.75 -13.62
CA LEU A 143 -0.42 -7.35 -13.98
C LEU A 143 -1.27 -6.42 -13.09
N ILE A 144 -2.57 -6.70 -12.96
CA ILE A 144 -3.49 -5.90 -12.14
C ILE A 144 -3.06 -5.91 -10.67
N ALA A 145 -2.72 -7.08 -10.11
CA ALA A 145 -2.27 -7.18 -8.72
C ALA A 145 -0.95 -6.41 -8.48
N ALA A 146 0.01 -6.52 -9.41
CA ALA A 146 1.27 -5.79 -9.32
C ALA A 146 1.10 -4.28 -9.52
N GLU A 147 0.21 -3.86 -10.42
CA GLU A 147 -0.14 -2.46 -10.63
C GLU A 147 -0.74 -1.85 -9.37
N SER A 148 -1.79 -2.46 -8.80
CA SER A 148 -2.45 -1.93 -7.61
C SER A 148 -1.53 -1.90 -6.38
N ALA A 149 -0.69 -2.93 -6.18
CA ALA A 149 0.29 -2.94 -5.09
C ALA A 149 1.42 -1.90 -5.28
N ALA A 150 1.88 -1.68 -6.52
CA ALA A 150 2.89 -0.66 -6.81
C ALA A 150 2.33 0.76 -6.64
N ASN A 151 1.06 0.97 -7.00
CA ASN A 151 0.37 2.26 -6.87
C ASN A 151 0.32 2.73 -5.41
N ASP A 152 0.09 1.83 -4.45
CA ASP A 152 -0.02 2.16 -3.03
C ASP A 152 1.25 2.82 -2.47
N GLY A 153 2.44 2.27 -2.73
CA GLY A 153 3.67 2.93 -2.28
C GLY A 153 4.13 4.07 -3.19
N LEU A 154 3.80 4.03 -4.49
CA LEU A 154 4.05 5.18 -5.37
C LEU A 154 3.13 6.38 -5.10
N ALA A 155 2.12 6.25 -4.24
CA ALA A 155 1.29 7.36 -3.80
C ALA A 155 2.05 8.36 -2.92
N TYR A 156 3.08 7.90 -2.20
CA TYR A 156 3.82 8.72 -1.24
C TYR A 156 4.41 10.00 -1.86
N PRO A 157 5.15 9.98 -2.99
CA PRO A 157 5.61 11.20 -3.66
C PRO A 157 4.49 12.20 -4.01
N PHE A 158 3.31 11.73 -4.46
CA PHE A 158 2.19 12.59 -4.83
C PHE A 158 1.56 13.26 -3.60
N LEU A 159 1.41 12.52 -2.50
CA LEU A 159 0.91 13.10 -1.25
C LEU A 159 1.92 14.07 -0.64
N SER A 160 3.19 13.68 -0.60
CA SER A 160 4.28 14.49 -0.07
C SER A 160 4.43 15.82 -0.80
N ILE A 161 4.42 15.83 -2.13
CA ILE A 161 4.50 17.09 -2.89
C ILE A 161 3.25 17.96 -2.68
N SER A 162 2.07 17.36 -2.56
CA SER A 162 0.83 18.09 -2.27
C SER A 162 0.89 18.78 -0.91
N ILE A 163 1.34 18.07 0.13
CA ILE A 163 1.50 18.61 1.49
C ILE A 163 2.60 19.68 1.53
N TYR A 164 3.72 19.46 0.84
CA TYR A 164 4.79 20.46 0.71
C TYR A 164 4.25 21.75 0.09
N LEU A 165 3.51 21.65 -1.02
CA LEU A 165 2.88 22.81 -1.65
C LEU A 165 1.87 23.47 -0.70
N ALA A 166 1.06 22.70 0.04
CA ALA A 166 0.07 23.25 0.97
C ALA A 166 0.71 24.02 2.15
N THR A 167 1.89 23.59 2.61
CA THR A 167 2.56 24.15 3.80
C THR A 167 3.59 25.22 3.47
N LYS A 168 4.20 25.18 2.27
CA LYS A 168 5.28 26.09 1.87
C LYS A 168 5.00 26.93 0.61
N ALA A 169 3.77 26.95 0.08
CA ALA A 169 3.40 27.74 -1.10
C ALA A 169 3.78 29.23 -1.04
N SER A 170 3.97 29.81 0.15
CA SER A 170 4.30 31.23 0.32
C SER A 170 5.79 31.56 0.18
N THR A 171 6.67 30.57 0.13
CA THR A 171 8.12 30.76 0.05
C THR A 171 8.57 30.38 -1.36
N HIS A 172 9.12 31.33 -2.13
CA HIS A 172 9.75 31.10 -3.45
C HIS A 172 11.05 30.29 -3.32
N ASP A 173 10.98 29.12 -2.69
CA ASP A 173 12.13 28.28 -2.40
C ASP A 173 12.25 27.21 -3.48
N GLN A 174 13.43 27.12 -4.12
CA GLN A 174 13.71 26.13 -5.17
C GLN A 174 13.87 24.69 -4.62
N THR A 175 13.54 24.48 -3.34
CA THR A 175 13.69 23.20 -2.63
C THR A 175 12.70 22.12 -3.05
N GLY A 176 11.64 22.46 -3.80
CA GLY A 176 10.64 21.50 -4.26
C GLY A 176 11.20 20.34 -5.11
N TYR A 177 12.17 20.62 -5.99
CA TYR A 177 12.84 19.58 -6.78
C TYR A 177 13.68 18.64 -5.90
N TRP A 178 14.37 19.20 -4.91
CA TRP A 178 15.17 18.42 -3.97
C TRP A 178 14.29 17.54 -3.10
N PHE A 179 13.15 18.07 -2.66
CA PHE A 179 12.14 17.32 -1.91
C PHE A 179 11.56 16.16 -2.71
N LEU A 180 11.16 16.39 -3.97
CA LEU A 180 10.70 15.32 -4.85
C LEU A 180 11.79 14.26 -5.07
N ALA A 181 13.05 14.67 -5.25
CA ALA A 181 14.16 13.76 -5.40
C ALA A 181 14.37 12.90 -4.15
N VAL A 182 14.19 13.46 -2.95
CA VAL A 182 14.23 12.71 -1.68
C VAL A 182 13.09 11.69 -1.60
N CYS A 183 11.85 12.07 -1.92
CA CYS A 183 10.72 11.13 -1.91
C CYS A 183 10.93 9.98 -2.91
N LEU A 184 11.43 10.28 -4.11
CA LEU A 184 11.75 9.26 -5.11
C LEU A 184 12.90 8.36 -4.65
N TYR A 185 13.90 8.93 -3.96
CA TYR A 185 14.97 8.16 -3.35
C TYR A 185 14.43 7.21 -2.27
N GLU A 186 13.55 7.67 -1.38
CA GLU A 186 12.94 6.86 -0.32
C GLU A 186 12.16 5.67 -0.87
N VAL A 187 11.44 5.87 -1.98
CA VAL A 187 10.71 4.82 -2.72
C VAL A 187 11.67 3.79 -3.34
N VAL A 188 12.70 4.25 -4.05
CA VAL A 188 13.68 3.37 -4.71
C VAL A 188 14.49 2.60 -3.66
N PHE A 189 14.95 3.30 -2.62
CA PHE A 189 15.71 2.71 -1.53
C PHE A 189 14.87 1.66 -0.77
N GLY A 190 13.60 1.96 -0.48
CA GLY A 190 12.69 1.03 0.21
C GLY A 190 12.46 -0.24 -0.61
N THR A 191 12.23 -0.09 -1.91
CA THR A 191 12.09 -1.22 -2.84
C THR A 191 13.35 -2.10 -2.86
N LEU A 192 14.54 -1.49 -2.94
CA LEU A 192 15.82 -2.22 -2.94
C LEU A 192 16.11 -2.90 -1.59
N LEU A 193 15.79 -2.22 -0.48
CA LEU A 193 15.92 -2.76 0.87
C LEU A 193 15.02 -3.99 1.04
N GLY A 194 13.74 -3.88 0.67
CA GLY A 194 12.79 -4.97 0.69
C GLY A 194 13.27 -6.18 -0.12
N ALA A 195 13.70 -5.94 -1.37
CA ALA A 195 14.27 -6.99 -2.21
C ALA A 195 15.50 -7.66 -1.56
N CYS A 196 16.42 -6.89 -0.97
CA CYS A 196 17.59 -7.43 -0.27
C CYS A 196 17.18 -8.32 0.92
N LEU A 197 16.22 -7.87 1.73
CA LEU A 197 15.71 -8.63 2.88
C LEU A 197 15.00 -9.91 2.44
N GLY A 198 14.15 -9.84 1.41
CA GLY A 198 13.47 -11.01 0.85
C GLY A 198 14.43 -12.06 0.32
N ILE A 199 15.44 -11.65 -0.47
CA ILE A 199 16.48 -12.55 -0.98
C ILE A 199 17.31 -13.15 0.16
N GLY A 200 17.70 -12.31 1.14
CA GLY A 200 18.47 -12.76 2.31
C GLY A 200 17.72 -13.80 3.12
N PHE A 201 16.43 -13.55 3.37
CA PHE A 201 15.54 -14.47 4.04
C PHE A 201 15.34 -15.77 3.25
N SER A 202 15.12 -15.71 1.93
CA SER A 202 15.00 -16.89 1.07
C SER A 202 16.23 -17.80 1.17
N ARG A 203 17.44 -17.21 1.18
CA ARG A 203 18.70 -17.94 1.37
C ARG A 203 18.82 -18.56 2.75
N LEU A 204 18.48 -17.81 3.80
CA LEU A 204 18.51 -18.29 5.18
C LEU A 204 17.56 -19.48 5.36
N MET A 205 16.35 -19.36 4.83
CA MET A 205 15.33 -20.40 4.85
C MET A 205 15.76 -21.64 4.08
N GLY A 206 16.36 -21.46 2.90
CA GLY A 206 16.95 -22.55 2.12
C GLY A 206 18.06 -23.27 2.88
N PHE A 207 18.92 -22.54 3.59
CA PHE A 207 19.98 -23.11 4.42
C PHE A 207 19.43 -23.88 5.61
N ALA A 208 18.51 -23.28 6.38
CA ALA A 208 17.91 -23.89 7.56
C ALA A 208 17.13 -25.17 7.22
N LYS A 209 16.41 -25.17 6.09
CA LYS A 209 15.74 -26.37 5.56
C LYS A 209 16.72 -27.49 5.24
N ARG A 210 17.85 -27.19 4.58
CA ARG A 210 18.91 -28.18 4.28
C ARG A 210 19.53 -28.76 5.54
N LYS A 211 19.54 -28.00 6.64
CA LYS A 211 20.06 -28.42 7.95
C LYS A 211 19.00 -29.11 8.82
N GLY A 212 17.76 -29.28 8.34
CA GLY A 212 16.68 -29.90 9.10
C GLY A 212 16.21 -29.08 10.31
N LEU A 213 16.45 -27.76 10.30
CA LEU A 213 16.15 -26.87 11.43
C LEU A 213 14.72 -26.33 11.43
N ILE A 214 13.94 -26.57 10.37
CA ILE A 214 12.61 -25.95 10.16
C ILE A 214 11.59 -26.98 9.70
N ASP A 215 10.47 -27.06 10.43
CA ASP A 215 9.27 -27.80 10.05
C ASP A 215 8.34 -26.98 9.13
N ARG A 216 7.61 -27.68 8.25
CA ARG A 216 6.76 -27.07 7.21
C ARG A 216 5.63 -26.19 7.75
N GLU A 217 5.20 -26.38 8.99
CA GLU A 217 4.14 -25.56 9.61
C GLU A 217 4.63 -24.15 10.00
N SER A 218 5.95 -23.92 10.03
CA SER A 218 6.53 -22.65 10.50
C SER A 218 6.59 -21.55 9.41
N TYR A 219 6.37 -21.87 8.13
CA TYR A 219 6.59 -20.91 7.04
C TYR A 219 5.71 -19.65 7.14
N VAL A 220 4.43 -19.80 7.51
CA VAL A 220 3.50 -18.65 7.63
C VAL A 220 3.98 -17.67 8.70
N VAL A 221 4.37 -18.19 9.88
CA VAL A 221 4.86 -17.37 10.99
C VAL A 221 6.14 -16.62 10.60
N GLN A 222 7.04 -17.29 9.87
CA GLN A 222 8.29 -16.67 9.44
C GLN A 222 8.07 -15.60 8.36
N TYR A 223 7.10 -15.78 7.46
CA TYR A 223 6.71 -14.75 6.48
C TYR A 223 6.11 -13.51 7.16
N ILE A 224 5.25 -13.70 8.17
CA ILE A 224 4.72 -12.60 8.99
C ILE A 224 5.87 -11.90 9.72
N ALA A 225 6.80 -12.66 10.31
CA ALA A 225 7.96 -12.10 10.99
C ALA A 225 8.84 -11.28 10.04
N LEU A 226 9.05 -11.74 8.81
CA LEU A 226 9.76 -10.98 7.79
C LEU A 226 9.01 -9.71 7.39
N ALA A 227 7.69 -9.75 7.23
CA ALA A 227 6.89 -8.56 6.94
C ALA A 227 7.10 -7.48 8.02
N PHE A 228 6.96 -7.85 9.30
CA PHE A 228 7.22 -6.95 10.43
C PHE A 228 8.68 -6.45 10.47
N LEU A 229 9.65 -7.33 10.22
CA LEU A 229 11.07 -6.97 10.18
C LEU A 229 11.34 -5.94 9.08
N THR A 230 10.81 -6.16 7.87
CA THR A 230 10.97 -5.26 6.73
C THR A 230 10.35 -3.89 7.02
N ILE A 231 9.13 -3.86 7.55
CA ILE A 231 8.45 -2.62 7.96
C ILE A 231 9.29 -1.89 9.01
N GLY A 232 9.73 -2.60 10.06
CA GLY A 232 10.52 -2.01 11.13
C GLY A 232 11.85 -1.41 10.64
N ILE A 233 12.57 -2.12 9.77
CA ILE A 233 13.83 -1.61 9.21
C ILE A 233 13.57 -0.42 8.28
N ALA A 234 12.53 -0.46 7.44
CA ALA A 234 12.19 0.64 6.54
C ALA A 234 11.85 1.92 7.32
N ILE A 235 11.05 1.80 8.39
CA ILE A 235 10.71 2.92 9.28
C ILE A 235 11.98 3.50 9.94
N LEU A 236 12.86 2.65 10.49
CA LEU A 236 14.10 3.11 11.13
C LEU A 236 15.02 3.88 10.17
N LEU A 237 14.96 3.54 8.88
CA LEU A 237 15.75 4.19 7.83
C LEU A 237 15.01 5.36 7.16
N ASN A 238 13.80 5.71 7.61
CA ASN A 238 12.94 6.71 6.99
C ASN A 238 12.73 6.46 5.50
N SER A 239 12.39 5.21 5.14
CA SER A 239 12.17 4.77 3.78
C SER A 239 10.75 4.26 3.59
N ASP A 240 10.31 4.13 2.34
CA ASP A 240 8.99 3.60 2.00
C ASP A 240 8.84 2.15 2.47
N ASP A 241 8.04 1.97 3.52
CA ASP A 241 7.78 0.69 4.18
C ASP A 241 6.77 -0.18 3.41
N LEU A 242 5.86 0.43 2.65
CA LEU A 242 4.85 -0.26 1.85
C LEU A 242 5.48 -1.00 0.67
N LEU A 243 6.28 -0.31 -0.15
CA LEU A 243 7.04 -0.91 -1.25
C LEU A 243 8.17 -1.81 -0.75
N ALA A 244 8.79 -1.50 0.39
CA ALA A 244 9.73 -2.42 1.00
C ALA A 244 9.05 -3.75 1.35
N ALA A 245 7.88 -3.72 1.99
CA ALA A 245 7.12 -4.93 2.32
C ALA A 245 6.68 -5.69 1.06
N PHE A 246 6.15 -4.99 0.04
CA PHE A 246 5.78 -5.59 -1.24
C PHE A 246 6.99 -6.28 -1.92
N ALA A 247 8.12 -5.57 -2.03
CA ALA A 247 9.33 -6.10 -2.62
C ALA A 247 9.88 -7.29 -1.82
N ALA A 248 9.90 -7.22 -0.49
CA ALA A 248 10.31 -8.35 0.34
C ALA A 248 9.46 -9.59 0.05
N GLY A 249 8.14 -9.45 -0.01
CA GLY A 249 7.21 -10.53 -0.38
C GLY A 249 7.59 -11.23 -1.69
N MET A 250 7.84 -10.44 -2.74
CA MET A 250 8.15 -10.98 -4.09
C MET A 250 9.46 -11.72 -4.24
N TYR A 251 10.43 -11.48 -3.35
CA TYR A 251 11.77 -12.04 -3.45
C TYR A 251 12.04 -13.19 -2.46
N ILE A 252 11.00 -13.71 -1.79
CA ILE A 252 11.10 -14.83 -0.84
C ILE A 252 11.15 -16.20 -1.52
N LEU A 253 10.54 -16.35 -2.69
CA LEU A 253 10.50 -17.59 -3.48
C LEU A 253 11.76 -17.71 -4.36
#